data_AF-A0A4Q3RNT3-F1
#
_entry.id   AF-A0A4Q3RNT3-F1
#
_cell.length_a   1.000
_cell.length_b   1.000
_cell.length_c   1.000
_cell.angle_alpha   90.00
_cell.angle_beta   90.00
_cell.angle_gamma   90.00
#
_symmetry.space_group_name_H-M   'P 1'
#
loop_
_entity.id
_entity.type
_entity.pdbx_description
1 polymer ?
#
loop_
_entity_poly.entity_id
_entity_poly.type
_entity_poly.pdbx_seq_one_letter_code
_entity_poly.pdbx_strand_id
1 'polypeptide(L)'
;MRSSPFWLVIAGFMIVLDIYFFQILKLLTSSATPKTRGIITVSYWTVSILVVVLLLILPYLNLDNIQKGLRSTVFAVLVGLFLFKLFAAIFFLLDDIRRGVQWLWGKFFFQDSSGEGLQSSPGISRSLFLSWLGIAVGGSLTRCLFHFWQS
;
A
#
# COMPACT_ATOMS: atom_id res chain seq x y z
N MET A 1 -19.04 -30.51 21.66
CA MET A 1 -17.76 -30.14 21.01
C MET A 1 -17.67 -28.62 21.03
N ARG A 2 -16.77 -28.02 21.83
CA ARG A 2 -16.68 -26.56 21.95
C ARG A 2 -16.30 -26.00 20.58
N SER A 3 -17.16 -25.19 19.97
CA SER A 3 -16.83 -24.40 18.78
C SER A 3 -15.67 -23.49 19.15
N SER A 4 -14.44 -23.91 18.80
CA SER A 4 -13.26 -23.10 19.08
C SER A 4 -13.44 -21.75 18.36
N PRO A 5 -13.31 -20.62 19.06
CA PRO A 5 -13.48 -19.29 18.46
C PRO A 5 -12.43 -18.97 17.38
N PHE A 6 -11.50 -19.89 17.12
CA PHE A 6 -10.48 -19.80 16.08
C PHE A 6 -11.02 -19.42 14.70
N TRP A 7 -12.16 -19.98 14.27
CA TRP A 7 -12.77 -19.63 12.98
C TRP A 7 -13.26 -18.16 12.93
N LEU A 8 -13.74 -17.63 14.06
CA LEU A 8 -14.16 -16.22 14.16
C LEU A 8 -12.95 -15.29 14.13
N VAL A 9 -11.84 -15.68 14.77
CA VAL A 9 -10.58 -14.92 14.73
C VAL A 9 -10.06 -14.83 13.30
N ILE A 10 -10.05 -15.96 12.56
CA ILE A 10 -9.66 -15.98 11.14
C ILE A 10 -10.59 -15.09 10.31
N ALA A 11 -11.91 -15.23 10.47
CA ALA A 11 -12.87 -14.42 9.74
C ALA A 11 -12.70 -12.91 10.04
N GLY A 12 -12.47 -12.55 11.31
CA GLY A 12 -12.19 -11.18 11.71
C GLY A 12 -10.91 -10.63 11.07
N PHE A 13 -9.83 -11.42 11.07
CA PHE A 13 -8.58 -11.05 10.40
C PHE A 13 -8.76 -10.87 8.88
N MET A 14 -9.53 -11.75 8.23
CA MET A 14 -9.87 -11.60 6.80
C MET A 14 -10.60 -10.29 6.51
N ILE A 15 -11.55 -9.90 7.36
CA ILE A 15 -12.31 -8.65 7.19
C ILE A 15 -11.39 -7.44 7.35
N VAL A 16 -10.51 -7.44 8.36
CA VAL A 16 -9.54 -6.35 8.55
C VAL A 16 -8.63 -6.22 7.33
N LEU A 17 -8.15 -7.34 6.79
CA LEU A 17 -7.32 -7.37 5.61
C LEU A 17 -8.06 -6.84 4.37
N ASP A 18 -9.33 -7.21 4.20
CA ASP A 18 -10.17 -6.70 3.11
C ASP A 18 -10.42 -5.19 3.23
N ILE A 19 -10.64 -4.68 4.43
CA ILE A 19 -10.75 -3.23 4.67
C ILE A 19 -9.44 -2.51 4.30
N TYR A 20 -8.29 -3.05 4.68
CA TYR A 20 -6.98 -2.49 4.31
C TYR A 20 -6.78 -2.47 2.79
N PHE A 21 -7.02 -3.61 2.13
CA PHE A 21 -6.90 -3.72 0.68
C PHE A 21 -7.86 -2.76 -0.05
N PHE A 22 -9.09 -2.59 0.47
CA PHE A 22 -10.06 -1.64 -0.07
C PHE A 22 -9.58 -0.19 0.03
N GLN A 23 -8.87 0.19 1.10
CA GLN A 23 -8.30 1.54 1.23
C GLN A 23 -7.28 1.82 0.12
N ILE A 24 -6.40 0.86 -0.15
CA ILE A 24 -5.41 0.96 -1.24
C ILE A 24 -6.11 1.01 -2.59
N LEU A 25 -7.10 0.15 -2.81
CA LEU A 25 -7.88 0.14 -4.04
C LEU A 25 -8.58 1.49 -4.28
N LYS A 26 -9.10 2.13 -3.24
CA LYS A 26 -9.70 3.48 -3.30
C LYS A 26 -8.67 4.56 -3.66
N LEU A 27 -7.43 4.43 -3.16
CA LEU A 27 -6.30 5.30 -3.53
C LEU A 27 -5.92 5.14 -5.00
N LEU A 28 -5.76 3.89 -5.47
CA LEU A 28 -5.40 3.58 -6.86
C LEU A 28 -6.48 3.99 -7.86
N THR A 29 -7.75 3.94 -7.45
CA THR A 29 -8.89 4.35 -8.29
C THR A 29 -9.29 5.82 -8.13
N SER A 30 -8.51 6.62 -7.40
CA SER A 30 -8.78 8.05 -7.20
C SER A 30 -8.72 8.88 -8.48
N SER A 31 -7.88 8.48 -9.44
CA SER A 31 -7.75 9.10 -10.76
C SER A 31 -8.73 8.56 -11.81
N ALA A 32 -9.51 7.52 -11.47
CA ALA A 32 -10.47 6.90 -12.38
C ALA A 32 -11.78 7.68 -12.43
N THR A 33 -12.55 7.50 -13.52
CA THR A 33 -13.88 8.13 -13.63
C THR A 33 -14.84 7.65 -12.54
N PRO A 34 -15.84 8.47 -12.13
CA PRO A 34 -16.80 8.09 -11.09
C PRO A 34 -17.54 6.77 -11.38
N LYS A 35 -17.87 6.51 -12.66
CA LYS A 35 -18.53 5.28 -13.10
C LYS A 35 -17.61 4.06 -12.90
N THR A 36 -16.36 4.15 -13.34
CA THR A 36 -15.37 3.08 -13.17
C THR A 36 -15.11 2.78 -11.70
N ARG A 37 -14.99 3.81 -10.86
CA ARG A 37 -14.79 3.67 -9.42
C ARG A 37 -15.94 2.94 -8.73
N GLY A 38 -17.17 3.22 -9.13
CA GLY A 38 -18.36 2.51 -8.66
C GLY A 38 -18.31 1.02 -9.00
N ILE A 39 -18.00 0.69 -10.27
CA ILE A 39 -17.90 -0.70 -10.73
C ILE A 39 -16.83 -1.47 -9.96
N ILE A 40 -15.63 -0.91 -9.79
CA ILE A 40 -14.53 -1.57 -9.06
C ILE A 40 -14.90 -1.78 -7.59
N THR A 41 -15.54 -0.78 -6.96
CA THR A 41 -15.96 -0.88 -5.56
C THR A 41 -16.98 -2.01 -5.37
N VAL A 42 -18.03 -2.04 -6.20
CA VAL A 42 -19.09 -3.04 -6.11
C VAL A 42 -18.57 -4.43 -6.43
N SER A 43 -17.76 -4.58 -7.48
CA SER A 43 -17.20 -5.89 -7.85
C SER A 43 -16.29 -6.45 -6.77
N TYR A 44 -15.43 -5.60 -6.18
CA TYR A 44 -14.55 -5.99 -5.09
C TYR A 44 -15.34 -6.47 -3.86
N TRP A 45 -16.30 -5.69 -3.38
CA TRP A 45 -17.10 -6.06 -2.20
C TRP A 45 -17.96 -7.29 -2.45
N THR A 46 -18.49 -7.47 -3.66
CA THR A 46 -19.25 -8.68 -4.02
C THR A 46 -18.40 -9.93 -3.86
N VAL A 47 -17.16 -9.92 -4.39
CA VAL A 47 -16.24 -11.06 -4.26
C VAL A 47 -15.78 -11.25 -2.82
N SER A 48 -15.45 -10.18 -2.11
CA SER A 48 -15.03 -10.23 -0.70
C SER A 48 -16.11 -10.84 0.20
N ILE A 49 -17.34 -10.34 0.13
CA ILE A 49 -18.47 -10.85 0.92
C ILE A 49 -18.75 -12.31 0.56
N LEU A 50 -18.74 -12.65 -0.73
CA LEU A 50 -18.97 -14.02 -1.19
C LEU A 50 -17.94 -15.00 -0.61
N VAL A 51 -16.66 -14.62 -0.56
CA VAL A 51 -15.59 -15.45 0.04
C VAL A 51 -15.81 -15.64 1.55
N VAL A 52 -16.13 -14.57 2.27
CA VAL A 52 -16.38 -14.65 3.73
C VAL A 52 -17.62 -15.50 4.02
N VAL A 53 -18.71 -15.30 3.28
CA VAL A 53 -19.96 -16.05 3.43
C VAL A 53 -19.75 -17.53 3.11
N LEU A 54 -19.06 -17.86 2.01
CA LEU A 54 -18.73 -19.24 1.67
C LEU A 54 -17.90 -19.90 2.76
N LEU A 55 -16.89 -19.20 3.30
CA LEU A 55 -16.04 -19.73 4.37
C LEU A 55 -16.83 -20.02 5.65
N LEU A 56 -17.80 -19.16 6.00
CA LEU A 56 -18.66 -19.35 7.16
C LEU A 56 -19.70 -20.45 6.95
N ILE A 57 -20.23 -20.63 5.74
CA ILE A 57 -21.27 -21.62 5.44
C ILE A 57 -20.68 -23.01 5.16
N LEU A 58 -19.46 -23.10 4.64
CA LEU A 58 -18.78 -24.35 4.26
C LEU A 58 -18.79 -25.45 5.35
N PRO A 59 -18.57 -25.15 6.65
CA PRO A 59 -18.59 -26.15 7.72
C PRO A 59 -19.98 -26.72 7.98
N TYR A 60 -21.04 -25.97 7.64
CA TYR A 60 -22.43 -26.37 7.84
C TYR A 60 -23.02 -27.09 6.62
N LEU A 61 -22.38 -26.98 5.46
CA LEU A 61 -22.75 -27.73 4.26
C LEU A 61 -22.28 -29.18 4.41
N ASN A 62 -23.21 -30.11 4.58
CA ASN A 62 -22.96 -31.55 4.51
C ASN A 62 -22.74 -31.97 3.04
N LEU A 63 -21.57 -31.63 2.50
CA LEU A 63 -21.16 -31.93 1.12
C LEU A 63 -20.78 -33.41 0.90
N ASP A 64 -20.94 -34.25 1.93
CA ASP A 64 -20.53 -35.67 1.92
C ASP A 64 -21.21 -36.49 0.82
N ASN A 65 -22.37 -36.05 0.32
CA ASN A 65 -23.14 -36.75 -0.69
C ASN A 65 -22.88 -36.25 -2.14
N ILE A 66 -22.24 -35.09 -2.32
CA ILE A 66 -22.22 -34.39 -3.62
C ILE A 66 -20.94 -34.65 -4.43
N GLN A 67 -19.79 -34.87 -3.79
CA GLN A 67 -18.57 -35.43 -4.40
C GLN A 67 -17.43 -35.41 -3.35
N LYS A 68 -16.76 -36.53 -3.15
CA LYS A 68 -15.56 -36.61 -2.29
C LYS A 68 -14.46 -35.72 -2.89
N GLY A 69 -14.26 -34.54 -2.32
CA GLY A 69 -13.19 -33.61 -2.71
C GLY A 69 -13.63 -32.17 -2.93
N LEU A 70 -14.91 -31.91 -3.27
CA LEU A 70 -15.39 -30.56 -3.59
C LEU A 70 -15.18 -29.58 -2.43
N ARG A 71 -15.44 -30.04 -1.20
CA ARG A 71 -15.20 -29.25 0.03
C ARG A 71 -13.73 -28.82 0.16
N SER A 72 -12.80 -29.74 -0.10
CA SER A 72 -11.37 -29.48 0.00
C SER A 72 -10.91 -28.52 -1.09
N THR A 73 -11.38 -28.70 -2.32
CA THR A 73 -11.07 -27.81 -3.45
C THR A 73 -11.59 -26.39 -3.22
N VAL A 74 -12.86 -26.24 -2.81
CA VAL A 74 -13.43 -24.92 -2.50
C VAL A 74 -12.66 -24.27 -1.35
N PHE A 75 -12.35 -25.02 -0.29
CA PHE A 75 -11.55 -24.51 0.81
C PHE A 75 -10.16 -24.05 0.36
N ALA A 76 -9.48 -24.83 -0.48
CA ALA A 76 -8.17 -24.48 -1.03
C ALA A 76 -8.22 -23.21 -1.89
N VAL A 77 -9.26 -23.04 -2.71
CA VAL A 77 -9.45 -21.82 -3.51
C VAL A 77 -9.69 -20.60 -2.61
N LEU A 78 -10.54 -20.73 -1.58
CA LEU A 78 -10.81 -19.64 -0.63
C LEU A 78 -9.53 -19.21 0.12
N VAL A 79 -8.76 -20.18 0.62
CA VAL A 79 -7.48 -19.91 1.28
C VAL A 79 -6.47 -19.33 0.28
N GLY A 80 -6.43 -19.82 -0.95
CA GLY A 80 -5.57 -19.27 -2.01
C GLY A 80 -5.88 -17.81 -2.32
N LEU A 81 -7.15 -17.43 -2.44
CA LEU A 81 -7.58 -16.04 -2.62
C LEU A 81 -7.19 -15.17 -1.42
N PHE A 82 -7.33 -15.70 -0.20
CA PHE A 82 -6.90 -15.01 1.00
C PHE A 82 -5.38 -14.78 1.04
N LEU A 83 -4.58 -15.81 0.76
CA LEU A 83 -3.13 -15.70 0.71
C LEU A 83 -2.68 -14.71 -0.37
N PHE A 84 -3.31 -14.73 -1.54
CA PHE A 84 -3.05 -13.73 -2.59
C PHE A 84 -3.22 -12.30 -2.06
N LYS A 85 -4.34 -12.02 -1.37
CA LYS A 85 -4.57 -10.70 -0.78
C LYS A 85 -3.53 -10.36 0.29
N LEU A 86 -3.11 -11.33 1.10
CA LEU A 86 -2.06 -11.16 2.11
C LEU A 86 -0.72 -10.76 1.48
N PHE A 87 -0.29 -11.48 0.44
CA PHE A 87 0.94 -11.15 -0.27
C PHE A 87 0.85 -9.76 -0.92
N ALA A 88 -0.25 -9.46 -1.60
CA ALA A 88 -0.46 -8.15 -2.21
C ALA A 88 -0.46 -7.02 -1.17
N ALA A 89 -1.08 -7.23 -0.01
CA ALA A 89 -1.10 -6.26 1.09
C ALA A 89 0.32 -5.94 1.60
N ILE A 90 1.23 -6.92 1.65
CA ILE A 90 2.63 -6.68 2.04
C ILE A 90 3.32 -5.73 1.05
N PHE A 91 3.15 -5.95 -0.26
CA PHE A 91 3.75 -5.06 -1.27
C PHE A 91 3.18 -3.64 -1.18
N PHE A 92 1.88 -3.49 -0.94
CA PHE A 92 1.28 -2.18 -0.77
C PHE A 92 1.75 -1.47 0.50
N LEU A 93 1.92 -2.21 1.60
CA LEU A 93 2.48 -1.66 2.84
C LEU A 93 3.90 -1.12 2.62
N LEU A 94 4.72 -1.83 1.84
CA LEU A 94 6.07 -1.36 1.49
C LEU A 94 6.04 -0.07 0.65
N ASP A 95 5.13 0.03 -0.32
CA ASP A 95 4.95 1.26 -1.11
C ASP A 95 4.48 2.43 -0.24
N ASP A 96 3.54 2.19 0.68
CA ASP A 96 3.05 3.20 1.62
C ASP A 96 4.16 3.69 2.57
N ILE A 97 4.99 2.79 3.10
CA ILE A 97 6.17 3.15 3.91
C ILE A 97 7.12 4.03 3.10
N ARG A 98 7.42 3.65 1.85
CA ARG A 98 8.28 4.44 0.96
C ARG A 98 7.71 5.85 0.76
N ARG A 99 6.42 5.98 0.47
CA ARG A 99 5.73 7.28 0.32
C ARG A 99 5.79 8.10 1.61
N GLY A 100 5.60 7.45 2.76
CA GLY A 100 5.70 8.07 4.08
C GLY A 100 7.09 8.64 4.36
N VAL A 101 8.16 7.89 4.06
CA VAL A 101 9.55 8.36 4.20
C VAL A 101 9.84 9.54 3.27
N GLN A 102 9.39 9.48 2.01
CA GLN A 102 9.53 10.58 1.06
C GLN A 102 8.82 11.86 1.54
N TRP A 103 7.62 11.72 2.08
CA TRP A 103 6.87 12.85 2.64
C TRP A 103 7.56 13.44 3.89
N LEU A 104 8.09 12.58 4.78
CA LEU A 104 8.87 13.01 5.95
C LEU A 104 10.12 13.79 5.53
N TRP A 105 10.91 13.25 4.60
CA TRP A 105 12.08 13.94 4.07
C TRP A 105 11.70 15.26 3.40
N GLY A 106 10.64 15.28 2.59
CA GLY A 106 10.11 16.50 1.99
C GLY A 106 9.78 17.58 3.04
N LYS A 107 9.16 17.19 4.15
CA LYS A 107 8.76 18.13 5.20
C LYS A 107 9.94 18.69 5.98
N PHE A 108 10.88 17.85 6.39
CA PHE A 108 12.03 18.29 7.20
C PHE A 108 13.11 19.00 6.39
N PHE A 109 13.30 18.66 5.10
CA PHE A 109 14.32 19.31 4.27
C PHE A 109 13.81 20.57 3.54
N PHE A 110 12.50 20.71 3.26
CA PHE A 110 11.95 21.86 2.53
C PHE A 110 11.21 22.89 3.41
N GLN A 111 10.87 22.60 4.67
CA GLN A 111 10.28 23.63 5.56
C GLN A 111 11.26 24.76 5.90
N ASP A 112 12.56 24.52 5.91
CA ASP A 112 13.57 25.56 6.19
C ASP A 112 13.79 26.53 5.01
N SER A 113 13.07 26.35 3.89
CA SER A 113 13.23 27.17 2.67
C SER A 113 12.02 28.06 2.34
N SER A 114 11.03 28.19 3.22
CA SER A 114 9.80 28.97 2.95
C SER A 114 9.32 29.83 4.12
N GLY A 115 10.25 30.59 4.72
CA GLY A 115 9.95 31.66 5.66
C GLY A 115 10.70 32.94 5.30
N GLU A 116 10.19 33.73 4.37
CA GLU A 116 10.69 35.08 4.10
C GLU A 116 10.25 36.09 5.17
N GLY A 117 11.20 36.88 5.67
CA GLY A 117 10.99 38.30 6.03
C GLY A 117 11.05 38.66 7.51
N LEU A 118 12.19 39.22 7.95
CA LEU A 118 12.32 40.59 8.49
C LEU A 118 13.76 40.89 8.98
N GLN A 119 14.39 41.86 8.29
CA GLN A 119 15.46 42.76 8.76
C GLN A 119 16.76 42.17 9.35
N SER A 120 17.83 42.14 8.55
CA SER A 120 18.96 43.08 8.67
C SER A 120 20.18 42.66 7.83
N SER A 121 20.66 43.62 7.03
CA SER A 121 21.97 43.67 6.36
C SER A 121 22.11 42.99 4.97
N PRO A 122 22.63 43.70 3.94
CA PRO A 122 22.97 43.13 2.65
C PRO A 122 24.30 42.39 2.76
N GLY A 123 24.27 41.19 3.34
CA GLY A 123 25.39 40.28 3.40
C GLY A 123 24.88 38.87 3.18
N ILE A 124 25.35 38.21 2.12
CA ILE A 124 25.08 36.79 1.88
C ILE A 124 25.38 36.02 3.18
N SER A 125 24.39 35.31 3.70
CA SER A 125 24.57 34.44 4.86
C SER A 125 25.65 33.40 4.54
N ARG A 126 26.59 33.20 5.47
CA ARG A 126 27.72 32.26 5.30
C ARG A 126 27.24 30.84 5.00
N SER A 127 26.08 30.44 5.52
CA SER A 127 25.47 29.15 5.23
C SER A 127 24.96 29.06 3.79
N LEU A 128 24.38 30.14 3.25
CA LEU A 128 23.92 30.19 1.87
C LEU A 128 25.09 30.08 0.89
N PHE A 129 26.23 30.72 1.19
CA PHE A 129 27.46 30.57 0.42
C PHE A 129 27.96 29.11 0.39
N LEU A 130 27.97 28.44 1.55
CA LEU A 130 28.38 27.03 1.64
C LEU A 130 27.40 26.09 0.92
N SER A 131 26.10 26.37 0.96
CA SER A 131 25.09 25.61 0.20
C SER A 131 25.30 25.76 -1.31
N TRP A 132 25.55 26.98 -1.80
CA TRP A 132 25.86 27.21 -3.22
C TRP A 132 27.17 26.54 -3.65
N LEU A 133 28.20 26.56 -2.81
CA LEU A 133 29.45 25.85 -3.05
C LEU A 133 29.23 24.34 -3.10
N GLY A 134 28.44 23.78 -2.17
CA GLY A 134 28.10 22.36 -2.13
C GLY A 134 27.36 21.89 -3.38
N ILE A 135 26.41 22.69 -3.88
CA ILE A 135 25.69 22.40 -5.14
C ILE A 135 26.63 22.45 -6.35
N ALA A 136 27.52 23.46 -6.42
CA ALA A 136 28.48 23.59 -7.51
C ALA A 136 29.48 22.42 -7.57
N VAL A 137 30.00 22.01 -6.41
CA VAL A 137 30.94 20.87 -6.29
C VAL A 137 30.23 19.53 -6.52
N GLY A 138 29.03 19.35 -5.96
CA GLY A 138 28.24 18.13 -6.19
C GLY A 138 27.86 17.94 -7.65
N GLY A 139 27.39 19.00 -8.32
CA GLY A 139 26.98 18.95 -9.72
C GLY A 139 28.14 18.67 -10.69
N SER A 140 29.33 19.20 -10.42
CA SER A 140 30.52 18.93 -11.24
C SER A 140 30.99 17.48 -11.11
N LEU A 141 30.95 16.90 -9.90
CA LEU A 141 31.28 15.50 -9.66
C LEU A 141 30.29 14.54 -10.35
N THR A 142 28.98 14.80 -10.25
CA THR A 142 27.98 13.98 -10.93
C THR A 142 28.13 14.06 -12.46
N ARG A 143 28.48 15.23 -13.00
CA ARG A 143 28.74 15.40 -14.44
C ARG A 143 30.00 14.64 -14.90
N CYS A 144 31.08 14.61 -14.11
CA CYS A 144 32.26 13.80 -14.41
C CYS A 144 31.94 12.29 -14.41
N LEU A 145 31.19 11.82 -13.43
CA LEU A 145 30.77 10.41 -13.36
C LEU A 145 29.93 10.00 -14.57
N PHE A 146 28.98 10.83 -15.00
CA PHE A 146 28.18 10.56 -16.18
C PHE A 146 29.01 10.50 -17.47
N HIS A 147 30.00 11.38 -17.62
CA HIS A 147 30.89 11.35 -18.78
C HIS A 147 31.75 10.08 -18.83
N PHE A 148 32.26 9.63 -17.66
CA PHE A 148 33.08 8.42 -17.55
C PHE A 148 32.29 7.12 -17.75
N TRP A 149 30.99 7.11 -17.44
CA TRP A 149 30.13 5.94 -17.68
C TRP A 149 29.79 5.74 -19.17
N GLN A 150 30.07 6.73 -20.01
CA GLN A 150 29.71 6.74 -21.44
C GLN A 150 30.90 6.44 -22.38
N SER A 151 32.09 6.20 -21.84
CA SER A 151 33.32 5.77 -22.54
C SER A 151 33.65 4.31 -22.25
#